data_AF-A0A847MEX0-F1
#
_entry.id   AF-A0A847MEX0-F1
#
_cell.length_a   1.000
_cell.length_b   1.000
_cell.length_c   1.000
_cell.angle_alpha   90.00
_cell.angle_beta   90.00
_cell.angle_gamma   90.00
#
_symmetry.space_group_name_H-M   'P 1'
#
loop_
_entity.id
_entity.type
_entity.pdbx_description
1 polymer ?
#
loop_
_entity_poly.entity_id
_entity_poly.type
_entity_poly.pdbx_seq_one_letter_code
_entity_poly.pdbx_strand_id
1 'polypeptide(L)'
;WKTNLYYNWLYCLKSLLQLKSGYDYPFYMRNQAWEKKSLITSLASWSQLRHDVILYGSPSGAEKGGWEEWIPDPPKCQVEANPEFFSRMLELLTHSRDGLQQRDLITKPMQEKFEKFIDLVDFLYQVSLKEVTNQPITTQEHEKLYTFGALLENLTISVMTDDESISNWFEIQSDTDKNVAVIADIHTAQIEVDENGQKIEKNLALEVGVGPVYEIYVVTEVDGYLKLTRGATFSYFEFLHPADDRLTDEKWQAMLKAGSNPPPPNWTQGFFSSQYPPEIPRLEYIYYFD
;
A
#
# COMPACT_ATOMS: atom_id res chain seq x y z
N TRP A 1 2.62 -9.98 20.42
CA TRP A 1 2.03 -9.29 19.25
C TRP A 1 1.31 -8.01 19.66
N LYS A 2 0.29 -8.02 20.53
CA LYS A 2 -0.49 -6.81 20.85
C LYS A 2 0.08 -5.90 21.96
N THR A 3 1.38 -5.97 22.24
CA THR A 3 1.99 -5.29 23.39
C THR A 3 2.33 -3.82 23.14
N ASN A 4 2.60 -3.44 21.89
CA ASN A 4 2.77 -2.05 21.46
C ASN A 4 2.35 -1.91 19.98
N LEU A 5 2.31 -0.68 19.48
CA LEU A 5 1.90 -0.38 18.11
C LEU A 5 2.75 -1.13 17.07
N TYR A 6 4.08 -1.13 17.24
CA TYR A 6 5.03 -1.79 16.34
C TYR A 6 4.75 -3.30 16.21
N TYR A 7 4.68 -4.02 17.32
CA TYR A 7 4.40 -5.46 17.29
C TYR A 7 2.98 -5.75 16.79
N ASN A 8 2.02 -4.87 17.03
CA ASN A 8 0.66 -5.06 16.56
C ASN A 8 0.56 -4.80 15.04
N TRP A 9 1.33 -3.86 14.49
CA TRP A 9 1.48 -3.68 13.05
C TRP A 9 2.07 -4.92 12.38
N LEU A 10 3.18 -5.45 12.91
CA LEU A 10 3.77 -6.70 12.41
C LEU A 10 2.78 -7.88 12.48
N TYR A 11 1.93 -7.89 13.51
CA TYR A 11 0.86 -8.87 13.62
C TYR A 11 -0.20 -8.71 12.54
N CYS A 12 -0.53 -7.49 12.12
CA CYS A 12 -1.39 -7.26 10.95
C CYS A 12 -0.71 -7.81 9.69
N LEU A 13 0.54 -7.41 9.40
CA LEU A 13 1.29 -7.87 8.21
C LEU A 13 1.44 -9.39 8.13
N LYS A 14 1.57 -10.08 9.26
CA LYS A 14 1.62 -11.55 9.29
C LYS A 14 0.42 -12.21 8.61
N SER A 15 -0.77 -11.60 8.65
CA SER A 15 -1.97 -12.15 7.97
C SER A 15 -1.92 -12.03 6.44
N LEU A 16 -1.04 -11.20 5.87
CA LEU A 16 -0.77 -11.16 4.43
C LEU A 16 0.06 -12.37 3.98
N LEU A 17 0.91 -12.89 4.88
CA LEU A 17 1.81 -14.03 4.63
C LEU A 17 1.18 -15.38 4.99
N GLN A 18 0.17 -15.37 5.85
CA GLN A 18 -0.47 -16.58 6.38
C GLN A 18 -1.98 -16.38 6.33
N LEU A 19 -2.57 -16.78 5.21
CA LEU A 19 -4.02 -16.78 5.05
C LEU A 19 -4.66 -17.76 6.05
N LYS A 20 -5.75 -17.33 6.69
CA LYS A 20 -6.46 -18.10 7.70
C LYS A 20 -7.19 -19.30 7.09
N SER A 21 -6.95 -20.48 7.62
CA SER A 21 -7.70 -21.68 7.22
C SER A 21 -9.20 -21.53 7.49
N GLY A 22 -10.04 -22.10 6.62
CA GLY A 22 -11.50 -22.13 6.77
C GLY A 22 -12.25 -21.07 5.95
N TYR A 23 -11.52 -20.25 5.19
CA TYR A 23 -12.07 -19.33 4.19
C TYR A 23 -11.87 -19.88 2.78
N ASP A 24 -12.80 -19.57 1.87
CA ASP A 24 -12.68 -19.90 0.45
C ASP A 24 -12.08 -18.73 -0.30
N TYR A 25 -10.75 -18.61 -0.25
CA TYR A 25 -10.05 -17.50 -0.90
C TYR A 25 -10.16 -17.58 -2.43
N PRO A 26 -10.29 -16.42 -3.11
CA PRO A 26 -10.26 -16.35 -4.56
C PRO A 26 -9.05 -17.06 -5.17
N PHE A 27 -9.22 -17.65 -6.37
CA PHE A 27 -8.15 -18.43 -7.01
C PHE A 27 -6.88 -17.62 -7.26
N TYR A 28 -6.99 -16.32 -7.52
CA TYR A 28 -5.84 -15.45 -7.74
C TYR A 28 -4.98 -15.26 -6.48
N MET A 29 -5.53 -15.49 -5.27
CA MET A 29 -4.78 -15.41 -4.01
C MET A 29 -4.05 -16.72 -3.65
N ARG A 30 -4.32 -17.82 -4.36
CA ARG A 30 -3.84 -19.18 -4.02
C ARG A 30 -2.64 -19.62 -4.87
N ASN A 31 -1.84 -18.67 -5.36
CA ASN A 31 -0.67 -18.95 -6.20
C ASN A 31 0.59 -18.23 -5.68
N GLN A 32 1.76 -18.70 -6.14
CA GLN A 32 3.06 -18.17 -5.72
C GLN A 32 3.28 -16.70 -6.11
N ALA A 33 2.67 -16.22 -7.20
CA ALA A 33 2.81 -14.81 -7.58
C ALA A 33 2.12 -13.92 -6.54
N TRP A 34 0.94 -14.32 -6.04
CA TRP A 34 0.27 -13.60 -4.96
C TRP A 34 1.03 -13.69 -3.64
N GLU A 35 1.60 -14.84 -3.30
CA GLU A 35 2.46 -14.97 -2.11
C GLU A 35 3.65 -14.01 -2.15
N LYS A 36 4.34 -13.92 -3.31
CA LYS A 36 5.44 -12.97 -3.50
C LYS A 36 4.97 -11.52 -3.44
N LYS A 37 3.83 -11.20 -4.07
CA LYS A 37 3.20 -9.86 -4.00
C LYS A 37 2.88 -9.48 -2.54
N SER A 38 2.29 -10.40 -1.77
CA SER A 38 1.99 -10.18 -0.35
C SER A 38 3.25 -10.02 0.50
N LEU A 39 4.32 -10.75 0.17
CA LEU A 39 5.64 -10.57 0.80
C LEU A 39 6.23 -9.20 0.48
N ILE A 40 6.17 -8.75 -0.78
CA ILE A 40 6.58 -7.39 -1.18
C ILE A 40 5.79 -6.34 -0.41
N THR A 41 4.46 -6.46 -0.34
CA THR A 41 3.61 -5.53 0.43
C THR A 41 3.99 -5.51 1.92
N SER A 42 4.26 -6.68 2.50
CA SER A 42 4.66 -6.78 3.91
C SER A 42 6.03 -6.15 4.17
N LEU A 43 7.01 -6.39 3.30
CA LEU A 43 8.36 -5.85 3.42
C LEU A 43 8.39 -4.34 3.14
N ALA A 44 7.67 -3.86 2.14
CA ALA A 44 7.52 -2.44 1.84
C ALA A 44 6.87 -1.69 3.01
N SER A 45 5.78 -2.24 3.57
CA SER A 45 5.13 -1.66 4.74
C SER A 45 6.03 -1.68 5.98
N TRP A 46 6.85 -2.71 6.15
CA TRP A 46 7.85 -2.74 7.22
C TRP A 46 8.97 -1.73 7.00
N SER A 47 9.44 -1.53 5.76
CA SER A 47 10.40 -0.49 5.41
C SER A 47 9.86 0.91 5.70
N GLN A 48 8.60 1.17 5.36
CA GLN A 48 7.92 2.41 5.74
C GLN A 48 7.83 2.56 7.25
N LEU A 49 7.43 1.52 7.99
CA LEU A 49 7.40 1.59 9.46
C LEU A 49 8.79 1.83 10.06
N ARG A 50 9.84 1.23 9.47
CA ARG A 50 11.23 1.43 9.91
C ARG A 50 11.66 2.87 9.66
N HIS A 51 11.35 3.40 8.49
CA HIS A 51 11.53 4.81 8.14
C HIS A 51 10.75 5.70 9.14
N ASP A 52 9.48 5.43 9.39
CA ASP A 52 8.58 6.25 10.22
C ASP A 52 8.90 6.20 11.72
N VAL A 53 9.53 5.13 12.19
CA VAL A 53 10.09 5.04 13.56
C VAL A 53 11.41 5.81 13.67
N ILE A 54 12.05 6.13 12.54
CA ILE A 54 13.28 6.91 12.45
C ILE A 54 12.97 8.40 12.15
N LEU A 55 11.98 8.73 11.32
CA LEU A 55 11.56 10.09 10.89
C LEU A 55 10.05 10.18 10.55
N TYR A 56 9.53 11.39 10.26
CA TYR A 56 8.09 11.69 10.13
C TYR A 56 7.48 11.17 8.80
N GLY A 57 6.17 10.85 8.83
CA GLY A 57 5.48 10.02 7.82
C GLY A 57 5.18 10.63 6.45
N SER A 58 5.06 9.75 5.44
CA SER A 58 4.89 10.07 4.02
C SER A 58 3.44 9.87 3.51
N PRO A 59 2.84 10.86 2.81
CA PRO A 59 1.57 10.67 2.10
C PRO A 59 1.60 9.76 0.87
N SER A 60 0.57 8.91 0.74
CA SER A 60 0.21 8.26 -0.51
C SER A 60 -0.97 8.98 -1.19
N GLY A 61 -0.81 9.40 -2.45
CA GLY A 61 -1.87 9.98 -3.27
C GLY A 61 -2.70 8.92 -4.01
N ALA A 62 -4.01 9.11 -4.03
CA ALA A 62 -4.95 8.37 -4.89
C ALA A 62 -5.78 9.40 -5.66
N GLU A 63 -5.76 9.35 -6.99
CA GLU A 63 -6.40 10.35 -7.84
C GLU A 63 -7.93 10.20 -7.86
N LYS A 64 -8.65 11.31 -7.71
CA LYS A 64 -10.10 11.41 -7.95
C LYS A 64 -10.39 11.28 -9.45
N GLY A 65 -11.29 10.34 -9.80
CA GLY A 65 -11.99 10.37 -11.10
C GLY A 65 -12.91 11.58 -11.20
N GLY A 66 -12.95 12.22 -12.38
CA GLY A 66 -13.71 13.45 -12.66
C GLY A 66 -15.24 13.28 -12.66
N TRP A 67 -15.94 14.43 -12.68
CA TRP A 67 -17.40 14.52 -12.71
C TRP A 67 -17.98 14.50 -14.14
N GLU A 68 -19.20 13.95 -14.22
CA GLU A 68 -20.31 14.18 -15.19
C GLU A 68 -20.61 13.23 -16.38
N GLU A 69 -21.94 13.08 -16.52
CA GLU A 69 -22.85 12.51 -17.55
C GLU A 69 -22.80 11.03 -17.98
N TRP A 70 -24.01 10.44 -17.93
CA TRP A 70 -24.41 9.03 -18.12
C TRP A 70 -23.27 7.99 -18.06
N ILE A 71 -22.99 7.54 -16.85
CA ILE A 71 -22.00 6.50 -16.58
C ILE A 71 -22.72 5.14 -16.71
N PRO A 72 -22.31 4.22 -17.62
CA PRO A 72 -22.72 2.82 -17.50
C PRO A 72 -22.36 2.32 -16.10
N ASP A 73 -23.18 1.45 -15.48
CA ASP A 73 -22.99 1.01 -14.10
C ASP A 73 -21.50 0.84 -13.74
N PRO A 74 -21.00 1.50 -12.67
CA PRO A 74 -19.57 1.53 -12.38
C PRO A 74 -19.02 0.11 -12.36
N PRO A 75 -17.81 -0.12 -12.92
CA PRO A 75 -17.26 -1.46 -13.00
C PRO A 75 -17.21 -2.06 -11.60
N LYS A 76 -17.66 -3.31 -11.46
CA LYS A 76 -17.63 -4.01 -10.18
C LYS A 76 -16.20 -4.06 -9.66
N CYS A 77 -15.99 -3.38 -8.55
CA CYS A 77 -14.73 -3.32 -7.84
C CYS A 77 -14.64 -4.47 -6.82
N GLN A 78 -13.41 -4.88 -6.51
CA GLN A 78 -13.11 -5.92 -5.52
C GLN A 78 -12.13 -5.39 -4.49
N VAL A 79 -12.13 -6.02 -3.32
CA VAL A 79 -11.11 -5.80 -2.29
C VAL A 79 -10.16 -7.00 -2.30
N GLU A 80 -8.96 -6.86 -1.73
CA GLU A 80 -8.19 -8.04 -1.41
C GLU A 80 -8.91 -8.82 -0.30
N ALA A 81 -9.38 -10.03 -0.60
CA ALA A 81 -10.22 -10.85 0.26
C ALA A 81 -9.48 -11.40 1.50
N ASN A 82 -8.98 -10.53 2.38
CA ASN A 82 -8.28 -10.88 3.60
C ASN A 82 -8.99 -10.32 4.84
N PRO A 83 -10.08 -10.96 5.32
CA PRO A 83 -10.81 -10.50 6.50
C PRO A 83 -9.95 -10.51 7.77
N GLU A 84 -8.98 -11.43 7.84
CA GLU A 84 -8.11 -11.49 9.01
C GLU A 84 -7.25 -10.23 9.11
N PHE A 85 -6.67 -9.74 8.00
CA PHE A 85 -5.94 -8.48 7.98
C PHE A 85 -6.80 -7.31 8.46
N PHE A 86 -7.98 -7.12 7.87
CA PHE A 86 -8.85 -6.00 8.24
C PHE A 86 -9.36 -6.10 9.68
N SER A 87 -9.66 -7.32 10.18
CA SER A 87 -10.04 -7.50 11.58
C SER A 87 -8.92 -7.12 12.56
N ARG A 88 -7.66 -7.46 12.25
CA ARG A 88 -6.49 -7.08 13.06
C ARG A 88 -6.25 -5.57 12.99
N MET A 89 -6.47 -4.96 11.84
CA MET A 89 -6.41 -3.50 11.64
C MET A 89 -7.49 -2.76 12.42
N LEU A 90 -8.73 -3.25 12.42
CA LEU A 90 -9.82 -2.70 13.24
C LEU A 90 -9.47 -2.72 14.73
N GLU A 91 -8.95 -3.85 15.20
CA GLU A 91 -8.52 -4.00 16.59
C GLU A 91 -7.39 -3.03 16.92
N LEU A 92 -6.40 -2.88 16.02
CA LEU A 92 -5.30 -1.93 16.16
C LEU A 92 -5.80 -0.48 16.29
N LEU A 93 -6.70 -0.06 15.39
CA LEU A 93 -7.25 1.30 15.37
C LEU A 93 -8.09 1.57 16.63
N THR A 94 -8.97 0.64 16.98
CA THR A 94 -9.84 0.73 18.15
C THR A 94 -9.02 0.81 19.44
N HIS A 95 -8.04 -0.08 19.62
CA HIS A 95 -7.16 -0.06 20.79
C HIS A 95 -6.28 1.18 20.85
N SER A 96 -5.82 1.71 19.71
CA SER A 96 -5.06 2.95 19.66
C SER A 96 -5.90 4.14 20.10
N ARG A 97 -7.12 4.28 19.56
CA ARG A 97 -8.08 5.31 19.96
C ARG A 97 -8.41 5.24 21.45
N ASP A 98 -8.82 4.07 21.93
CA ASP A 98 -9.23 3.86 23.31
C ASP A 98 -8.05 4.06 24.28
N GLY A 99 -6.85 3.65 23.88
CA GLY A 99 -5.62 3.86 24.65
C GLY A 99 -5.23 5.32 24.79
N LEU A 100 -5.41 6.14 23.74
CA LEU A 100 -5.23 7.59 23.80
C LEU A 100 -6.33 8.26 24.65
N GLN A 101 -7.57 7.82 24.50
CA GLN A 101 -8.70 8.33 25.27
C GLN A 101 -8.54 8.08 26.77
N GLN A 102 -8.13 6.88 27.18
CA GLN A 102 -7.88 6.53 28.59
C GLN A 102 -6.75 7.34 29.24
N ARG A 103 -5.89 7.96 28.43
CA ARG A 103 -4.76 8.78 28.88
C ARG A 103 -5.03 10.28 28.75
N ASP A 104 -6.25 10.66 28.37
CA ASP A 104 -6.64 12.04 28.08
C ASP A 104 -5.75 12.72 27.00
N LEU A 105 -5.25 11.93 26.05
CA LEU A 105 -4.39 12.38 24.95
C LEU A 105 -5.14 12.53 23.62
N ILE A 106 -6.43 12.20 23.58
CA ILE A 106 -7.24 12.27 22.37
C ILE A 106 -7.98 13.62 22.30
N THR A 107 -7.87 14.31 21.16
CA THR A 107 -8.67 15.50 20.86
C THR A 107 -9.92 15.10 20.06
N LYS A 108 -10.94 15.97 20.02
CA LYS A 108 -12.14 15.72 19.21
C LYS A 108 -11.83 15.52 17.72
N PRO A 109 -10.97 16.35 17.06
CA PRO A 109 -10.58 16.10 15.68
C PRO A 109 -9.86 14.76 15.49
N MET A 110 -8.99 14.35 16.42
CA MET A 110 -8.35 13.03 16.36
C MET A 110 -9.36 11.91 16.45
N GLN A 111 -10.36 12.04 17.34
CA GLN A 111 -11.42 11.06 17.48
C GLN A 111 -12.21 10.91 16.17
N GLU A 112 -12.60 12.02 15.53
CA GLU A 112 -13.30 11.99 14.24
C GLU A 112 -12.47 11.33 13.13
N LYS A 113 -11.15 11.56 13.10
CA LYS A 113 -10.22 10.87 12.18
C LYS A 113 -10.16 9.37 12.45
N PHE A 114 -10.09 8.95 13.72
CA PHE A 114 -10.15 7.55 14.10
C PHE A 114 -11.45 6.88 13.67
N GLU A 115 -12.61 7.50 13.92
CA GLU A 115 -13.91 6.92 13.53
C GLU A 115 -14.00 6.75 12.01
N LYS A 116 -13.60 7.77 11.22
CA LYS A 116 -13.55 7.65 9.75
C LYS A 116 -12.66 6.51 9.28
N PHE A 117 -11.51 6.30 9.92
CA PHE A 117 -10.61 5.21 9.55
C PHE A 117 -11.18 3.85 9.95
N ILE A 118 -11.74 3.74 11.16
CA ILE A 118 -12.41 2.53 11.64
C ILE A 118 -13.56 2.15 10.71
N ASP A 119 -14.41 3.10 10.32
CA ASP A 119 -15.53 2.88 9.39
C ASP A 119 -15.05 2.42 8.00
N LEU A 120 -13.93 2.96 7.51
CA LEU A 120 -13.33 2.52 6.26
C LEU A 120 -12.83 1.08 6.35
N VAL A 121 -12.07 0.75 7.40
CA VAL A 121 -11.52 -0.60 7.59
C VAL A 121 -12.62 -1.61 7.88
N ASP A 122 -13.68 -1.24 8.60
CA ASP A 122 -14.83 -2.12 8.84
C ASP A 122 -15.56 -2.42 7.54
N PHE A 123 -15.78 -1.41 6.70
CA PHE A 123 -16.33 -1.63 5.38
C PHE A 123 -15.50 -2.63 4.55
N LEU A 124 -14.17 -2.47 4.50
CA LEU A 124 -13.29 -3.41 3.80
C LEU A 124 -13.33 -4.81 4.43
N TYR A 125 -13.39 -4.90 5.75
CA TYR A 125 -13.57 -6.16 6.47
C TYR A 125 -14.87 -6.87 6.05
N GLN A 126 -16.01 -6.17 6.07
CA GLN A 126 -17.30 -6.75 5.68
C GLN A 126 -17.30 -7.23 4.23
N VAL A 127 -16.77 -6.44 3.29
CA VAL A 127 -16.67 -6.82 1.87
C VAL A 127 -15.74 -8.04 1.72
N SER A 128 -14.57 -8.03 2.36
CA SER A 128 -13.63 -9.16 2.27
C SER A 128 -14.24 -10.45 2.84
N LEU A 129 -15.06 -10.34 3.91
CA LEU A 129 -15.75 -11.48 4.50
C LEU A 129 -16.79 -12.04 3.54
N LYS A 130 -17.52 -11.19 2.82
CA LYS A 130 -18.45 -11.59 1.79
C LYS A 130 -17.75 -12.33 0.65
N GLU A 131 -16.62 -11.82 0.18
CA GLU A 131 -15.85 -12.46 -0.89
C GLU A 131 -15.39 -13.87 -0.50
N VAL A 132 -14.80 -14.05 0.69
CA VAL A 132 -14.32 -15.38 1.11
C VAL A 132 -15.42 -16.35 1.58
N THR A 133 -16.66 -15.87 1.71
CA THR A 133 -17.84 -16.68 2.06
C THR A 133 -18.83 -16.80 0.90
N ASN A 134 -18.45 -16.37 -0.30
CA ASN A 134 -19.28 -16.39 -1.51
C ASN A 134 -20.64 -15.70 -1.33
N GLN A 135 -20.69 -14.61 -0.56
CA GLN A 135 -21.87 -13.77 -0.42
C GLN A 135 -21.87 -12.64 -1.45
N PRO A 136 -23.04 -12.22 -1.95
CA PRO A 136 -23.12 -11.13 -2.90
C PRO A 136 -22.71 -9.80 -2.26
N ILE A 137 -21.88 -9.04 -2.99
CA ILE A 137 -21.57 -7.63 -2.71
C ILE A 137 -22.70 -6.79 -3.33
N THR A 138 -23.27 -5.85 -2.56
CA THR A 138 -24.38 -5.03 -3.03
C THR A 138 -23.90 -3.93 -3.99
N THR A 139 -24.83 -3.33 -4.74
CA THR A 139 -24.52 -2.19 -5.62
C THR A 139 -23.90 -1.03 -4.83
N GLN A 140 -24.43 -0.71 -3.64
CA GLN A 140 -23.89 0.36 -2.80
C GLN A 140 -22.46 0.06 -2.32
N GLU A 141 -22.16 -1.20 -2.05
CA GLU A 141 -20.81 -1.62 -1.67
C GLU A 141 -19.85 -1.49 -2.87
N HIS A 142 -20.27 -1.88 -4.08
CA HIS A 142 -19.47 -1.66 -5.28
C HIS A 142 -19.24 -0.17 -5.58
N GLU A 143 -20.25 0.70 -5.40
CA GLU A 143 -20.11 2.16 -5.53
C GLU A 143 -19.12 2.74 -4.51
N LYS A 144 -19.15 2.24 -3.27
CA LYS A 144 -18.21 2.66 -2.22
C LYS A 144 -16.79 2.15 -2.50
N LEU A 145 -16.63 0.93 -3.04
CA LEU A 145 -15.33 0.42 -3.51
C LEU A 145 -14.82 1.23 -4.70
N TYR A 146 -15.69 1.61 -5.63
CA TYR A 146 -15.33 2.44 -6.78
C TYR A 146 -14.79 3.81 -6.36
N THR A 147 -15.35 4.39 -5.28
CA THR A 147 -14.90 5.65 -4.71
C THR A 147 -13.81 5.50 -3.64
N PHE A 148 -13.27 4.29 -3.42
CA PHE A 148 -12.28 4.01 -2.38
C PHE A 148 -11.04 4.92 -2.44
N GLY A 149 -10.52 5.20 -3.65
CA GLY A 149 -9.39 6.11 -3.83
C GLY A 149 -9.64 7.49 -3.24
N ALA A 150 -10.83 8.06 -3.50
CA ALA A 150 -11.24 9.35 -2.95
C ALA A 150 -11.46 9.29 -1.42
N LEU A 151 -12.00 8.18 -0.90
CA LEU A 151 -12.15 7.98 0.54
C LEU A 151 -10.78 7.97 1.25
N LEU A 152 -9.80 7.26 0.67
CA LEU A 152 -8.44 7.18 1.19
C LEU A 152 -7.71 8.53 1.10
N GLU A 153 -7.82 9.23 -0.04
CA GLU A 153 -7.22 10.56 -0.22
C GLU A 153 -7.74 11.56 0.82
N ASN A 154 -9.07 11.65 0.99
CA ASN A 154 -9.67 12.53 1.99
C ASN A 154 -9.22 12.19 3.42
N LEU A 155 -9.04 10.91 3.74
CA LEU A 155 -8.52 10.48 5.03
C LEU A 155 -7.06 10.94 5.22
N THR A 156 -6.21 10.72 4.23
CA THR A 156 -4.79 11.14 4.24
C THR A 156 -4.66 12.65 4.41
N ILE A 157 -5.37 13.45 3.61
CA ILE A 157 -5.37 14.92 3.71
C ILE A 157 -5.79 15.33 5.12
N SER A 158 -6.87 14.74 5.64
CA SER A 158 -7.37 15.09 6.98
C SER A 158 -6.36 14.81 8.09
N VAL A 159 -5.46 13.84 7.94
CA VAL A 159 -4.42 13.55 8.94
C VAL A 159 -3.26 14.55 8.85
N MET A 160 -2.96 15.03 7.65
CA MET A 160 -1.76 15.84 7.39
C MET A 160 -1.97 17.33 7.53
N THR A 161 -3.21 17.81 7.40
CA THR A 161 -3.53 19.21 7.57
C THR A 161 -4.37 19.38 8.84
N ASP A 162 -3.87 20.19 9.77
CA ASP A 162 -4.70 20.77 10.85
C ASP A 162 -5.56 21.95 10.33
N ASP A 163 -5.35 22.32 9.06
CA ASP A 163 -6.07 23.37 8.36
C ASP A 163 -7.21 22.76 7.52
N GLU A 164 -8.45 23.03 7.93
CA GLU A 164 -9.68 22.63 7.23
C GLU A 164 -9.83 23.30 5.85
N SER A 165 -9.01 24.31 5.52
CA SER A 165 -9.05 25.00 4.22
C SER A 165 -8.30 24.27 3.10
N ILE A 166 -7.45 23.30 3.44
CA ILE A 166 -6.75 22.49 2.43
C ILE A 166 -7.68 21.37 1.99
N SER A 167 -8.16 21.48 0.75
CA SER A 167 -9.18 20.58 0.19
C SER A 167 -8.64 19.68 -0.92
N ASN A 168 -7.42 19.96 -1.42
CA ASN A 168 -6.80 19.24 -2.53
C ASN A 168 -5.31 18.95 -2.30
N TRP A 169 -4.85 17.77 -2.71
CA TRP A 169 -3.45 17.32 -2.60
C TRP A 169 -2.42 18.29 -3.19
N PHE A 170 -2.79 19.02 -4.24
CA PHE A 170 -1.92 19.99 -4.93
C PHE A 170 -1.49 21.17 -4.04
N GLU A 171 -2.18 21.42 -2.94
CA GLU A 171 -1.92 22.53 -2.01
C GLU A 171 -0.82 22.21 -0.97
N ILE A 172 -0.40 20.94 -0.86
CA ILE A 172 0.72 20.53 -0.01
C ILE A 172 2.04 21.00 -0.67
N GLN A 173 2.85 21.82 0.01
CA GLN A 173 4.00 22.51 -0.62
C GLN A 173 5.31 21.68 -0.67
N SER A 174 5.40 20.57 0.04
CA SER A 174 6.61 19.71 0.09
C SER A 174 6.51 18.56 -0.91
N ASP A 175 7.36 18.59 -1.95
CA ASP A 175 7.43 17.53 -2.98
C ASP A 175 7.98 16.20 -2.43
N THR A 176 8.77 16.23 -1.35
CA THR A 176 9.28 15.03 -0.66
C THR A 176 8.21 14.31 0.13
N ASP A 177 7.31 15.04 0.79
CA ASP A 177 6.21 14.43 1.53
C ASP A 177 5.25 13.73 0.56
N LYS A 178 5.05 14.30 -0.63
CA LYS A 178 4.16 13.77 -1.68
C LYS A 178 4.53 12.41 -2.28
N ASN A 179 5.65 11.81 -1.89
CA ASN A 179 6.19 10.61 -2.51
C ASN A 179 6.19 9.42 -1.55
N VAL A 180 5.57 8.32 -1.99
CA VAL A 180 5.53 7.02 -1.27
C VAL A 180 6.93 6.40 -1.16
N ALA A 181 7.88 6.85 -2.00
CA ALA A 181 9.23 6.32 -2.03
C ALA A 181 10.06 6.81 -0.84
N VAL A 182 10.39 5.88 0.06
CA VAL A 182 11.19 6.07 1.26
C VAL A 182 12.32 5.04 1.32
N ILE A 183 13.41 5.39 2.00
CA ILE A 183 14.57 4.50 2.22
C ILE A 183 14.94 4.47 3.70
N ALA A 184 15.35 3.31 4.20
CA ALA A 184 15.85 3.16 5.56
C ALA A 184 16.97 2.13 5.63
N ASP A 185 17.99 2.44 6.43
CA ASP A 185 19.04 1.47 6.73
C ASP A 185 18.64 0.54 7.89
N ILE A 186 19.06 -0.72 7.80
CA ILE A 186 18.84 -1.72 8.84
C ILE A 186 20.02 -1.71 9.81
N HIS A 187 21.18 -2.11 9.31
CA HIS A 187 22.43 -2.25 10.05
C HIS A 187 23.62 -2.12 9.12
N THR A 188 24.74 -1.66 9.68
CA THR A 188 26.04 -1.66 9.02
C THR A 188 26.84 -2.89 9.45
N ALA A 189 27.50 -3.53 8.49
CA ALA A 189 28.43 -4.61 8.71
C ALA A 189 29.67 -4.43 7.84
N GLN A 190 30.80 -4.97 8.32
CA GLN A 190 31.99 -5.14 7.50
C GLN A 190 31.81 -6.42 6.69
N ILE A 191 31.73 -6.28 5.38
CA ILE A 191 31.43 -7.36 4.43
C ILE A 191 32.61 -7.49 3.47
N GLU A 192 33.11 -8.71 3.31
CA GLU A 192 34.09 -9.04 2.28
C GLU A 192 33.40 -9.08 0.92
N VAL A 193 33.88 -8.27 -0.02
CA VAL A 193 33.40 -8.23 -1.40
C VAL A 193 34.54 -8.55 -2.36
N ASP A 194 34.23 -9.31 -3.42
CA ASP A 194 35.17 -9.56 -4.51
C ASP A 194 35.08 -8.40 -5.53
N GLU A 195 36.15 -7.60 -5.62
CA GLU A 195 36.31 -6.58 -6.65
C GLU A 195 37.55 -6.87 -7.49
N ASN A 196 37.35 -7.04 -8.81
CA ASN A 196 38.43 -7.37 -9.75
C ASN A 196 39.27 -8.60 -9.34
N GLY A 197 38.65 -9.59 -8.68
CA GLY A 197 39.31 -10.81 -8.21
C GLY A 197 40.12 -10.64 -6.92
N GLN A 198 39.99 -9.50 -6.24
CA GLN A 198 40.56 -9.25 -4.91
C GLN A 198 39.44 -9.17 -3.87
N LYS A 199 39.65 -9.84 -2.73
CA LYS A 199 38.79 -9.75 -1.55
C LYS A 199 39.11 -8.50 -0.77
N ILE A 200 38.15 -7.59 -0.68
CA ILE A 200 38.28 -6.32 0.03
C ILE A 200 37.17 -6.24 1.07
N GLU A 201 37.53 -5.89 2.31
CA GLU A 201 36.55 -5.62 3.35
C GLU A 201 35.99 -4.21 3.18
N LYS A 202 34.66 -4.09 3.08
CA LYS A 202 33.95 -2.82 3.01
C LYS A 202 32.94 -2.69 4.14
N ASN A 203 32.80 -1.49 4.68
CA ASN A 203 31.71 -1.17 5.58
C ASN A 203 30.47 -0.85 4.75
N LEU A 204 29.49 -1.75 4.75
CA LEU A 204 28.27 -1.64 3.99
C LEU A 204 27.07 -1.58 4.93
N ALA A 205 26.09 -0.74 4.59
CA ALA A 205 24.77 -0.75 5.20
C ALA A 205 23.81 -1.57 4.34
N LEU A 206 22.94 -2.35 4.98
CA LEU A 206 21.78 -2.92 4.29
C LEU A 206 20.67 -1.88 4.25
N GLU A 207 20.38 -1.39 3.04
CA GLU A 207 19.31 -0.44 2.77
C GLU A 207 18.05 -1.20 2.34
N VAL A 208 16.90 -0.75 2.83
CA VAL A 208 15.59 -1.23 2.39
C VAL A 208 14.72 -0.05 1.99
N GLY A 209 14.02 -0.18 0.86
CA GLY A 209 13.31 0.94 0.27
C GLY A 209 12.00 0.55 -0.38
N VAL A 210 11.12 1.55 -0.43
CA VAL A 210 9.92 1.55 -1.26
C VAL A 210 10.16 2.52 -2.40
N GLY A 211 9.79 2.15 -3.62
CA GLY A 211 9.87 3.03 -4.78
C GLY A 211 8.47 3.42 -5.28
N PRO A 212 8.29 3.61 -6.60
CA PRO A 212 6.99 3.89 -7.17
C PRO A 212 5.97 2.78 -6.85
N VAL A 213 4.70 3.17 -6.77
CA VAL A 213 3.59 2.21 -6.75
C VAL A 213 3.53 1.52 -8.10
N TYR A 214 3.48 0.20 -8.10
CA TYR A 214 3.33 -0.59 -9.31
C TYR A 214 1.87 -0.85 -9.63
N GLU A 215 1.56 -0.95 -10.92
CA GLU A 215 0.28 -1.45 -11.36
C GLU A 215 0.24 -2.96 -11.29
N ILE A 216 -0.86 -3.51 -10.79
CA ILE A 216 -1.13 -4.94 -10.79
C ILE A 216 -2.36 -5.24 -11.63
N TYR A 217 -2.27 -6.30 -12.43
CA TYR A 217 -3.37 -6.85 -13.21
C TYR A 217 -3.73 -8.22 -12.66
N VAL A 218 -5.02 -8.43 -12.39
CA VAL A 218 -5.50 -9.65 -11.75
C VAL A 218 -6.68 -10.19 -12.55
N VAL A 219 -6.64 -11.46 -12.91
CA VAL A 219 -7.83 -12.13 -13.44
C VAL A 219 -8.63 -12.62 -12.25
N THR A 220 -9.89 -12.21 -12.19
CA THR A 220 -10.81 -12.53 -11.09
C THR A 220 -12.19 -12.91 -11.64
N GLU A 221 -12.99 -13.58 -10.82
CA GLU A 221 -14.37 -13.91 -11.17
C GLU A 221 -15.32 -12.81 -10.69
N VAL A 222 -16.13 -12.28 -11.59
CA VAL A 222 -17.16 -11.29 -11.31
C VAL A 222 -18.43 -11.73 -12.05
N ASP A 223 -19.48 -12.02 -11.28
CA ASP A 223 -20.77 -12.52 -11.80
C ASP A 223 -20.65 -13.80 -12.65
N GLY A 224 -19.74 -14.71 -12.27
CA GLY A 224 -19.49 -15.95 -13.01
C GLY A 224 -18.64 -15.79 -14.27
N TYR A 225 -18.14 -14.59 -14.56
CA TYR A 225 -17.24 -14.33 -15.68
C TYR A 225 -15.84 -13.98 -15.19
N LEU A 226 -14.82 -14.50 -15.89
CA LEU A 226 -13.45 -14.05 -15.69
C LEU A 226 -13.29 -12.65 -16.27
N LYS A 227 -12.89 -11.70 -15.42
CA LYS A 227 -12.59 -10.31 -15.78
C LYS A 227 -11.16 -9.97 -15.39
N LEU A 228 -10.52 -9.12 -16.18
CA LEU A 228 -9.25 -8.51 -15.82
C LEU A 228 -9.52 -7.26 -14.99
N THR A 229 -9.00 -7.22 -13.78
CA THR A 229 -9.01 -6.04 -12.91
C THR A 229 -7.63 -5.41 -12.85
N ARG A 230 -7.60 -4.11 -12.54
CA ARG A 230 -6.38 -3.32 -12.38
C ARG A 230 -6.39 -2.73 -10.98
N GLY A 231 -5.22 -2.68 -10.35
CA GLY A 231 -5.03 -2.09 -9.04
C GLY A 231 -3.60 -1.60 -8.83
N ALA A 232 -3.30 -1.24 -7.59
CA ALA A 232 -1.99 -0.80 -7.16
C ALA A 232 -1.34 -1.84 -6.23
N THR A 233 -0.02 -1.97 -6.29
CA THR A 233 0.79 -2.77 -5.37
C THR A 233 2.09 -2.06 -5.02
N PHE A 234 2.62 -2.32 -3.84
CA PHE A 234 3.91 -1.78 -3.43
C PHE A 234 5.06 -2.32 -4.30
N SER A 235 6.10 -1.50 -4.44
CA SER A 235 7.44 -1.92 -4.82
C SER A 235 8.31 -2.13 -3.58
N TYR A 236 9.37 -2.92 -3.71
CA TYR A 236 10.31 -3.19 -2.62
C TYR A 236 11.73 -3.36 -3.16
N PHE A 237 12.68 -2.79 -2.44
CA PHE A 237 14.10 -2.82 -2.74
C PHE A 237 14.88 -3.22 -1.48
N GLU A 238 15.87 -4.10 -1.64
CA GLU A 238 16.82 -4.45 -0.59
C GLU A 238 18.21 -4.59 -1.22
N PHE A 239 19.20 -3.83 -0.75
CA PHE A 239 20.54 -3.84 -1.31
C PHE A 239 21.60 -3.35 -0.32
N LEU A 240 22.85 -3.72 -0.59
CA LEU A 240 23.99 -3.21 0.16
C LEU A 240 24.44 -1.87 -0.43
N HIS A 241 24.69 -0.89 0.43
CA HIS A 241 25.17 0.44 0.06
C HIS A 241 26.36 0.87 0.94
N PRO A 242 27.32 1.68 0.46
CA PRO A 242 28.42 2.18 1.28
C PRO A 242 27.92 2.89 2.55
N ALA A 243 28.42 2.47 3.72
CA ALA A 243 27.95 2.99 5.00
C ALA A 243 28.36 4.45 5.27
N ASP A 244 29.35 4.96 4.55
CA ASP A 244 29.81 6.35 4.54
C ASP A 244 28.97 7.26 3.63
N ASP A 245 28.11 6.69 2.78
CA ASP A 245 27.19 7.41 1.89
C ASP A 245 25.74 6.96 2.10
N ARG A 246 25.26 6.89 3.35
CA ARG A 246 23.87 6.51 3.64
C ARG A 246 22.87 7.33 2.82
N LEU A 247 21.86 6.64 2.31
CA LEU A 247 20.84 7.25 1.48
C LEU A 247 19.88 8.07 2.34
N THR A 248 19.52 9.24 1.83
CA THR A 248 18.35 10.00 2.29
C THR A 248 17.21 9.79 1.29
N ASP A 249 15.99 10.10 1.68
CA ASP A 249 14.83 10.02 0.77
C ASP A 249 15.06 10.83 -0.51
N GLU A 250 15.67 12.03 -0.42
CA GLU A 250 15.95 12.85 -1.61
C GLU A 250 16.93 12.16 -2.57
N LYS A 251 17.98 11.52 -2.03
CA LYS A 251 18.93 10.75 -2.84
C LYS A 251 18.23 9.54 -3.47
N TRP A 252 17.42 8.82 -2.70
CA TRP A 252 16.69 7.65 -3.17
C TRP A 252 15.69 8.01 -4.27
N GLN A 253 14.88 9.05 -4.05
CA GLN A 253 13.93 9.57 -5.03
C GLN A 253 14.63 10.09 -6.30
N ALA A 254 15.79 10.73 -6.16
CA ALA A 254 16.60 11.14 -7.30
C ALA A 254 17.14 9.94 -8.09
N MET A 255 17.59 8.88 -7.42
CA MET A 255 18.05 7.63 -8.06
C MET A 255 16.91 6.94 -8.82
N LEU A 256 15.73 6.85 -8.22
CA LEU A 256 14.53 6.32 -8.87
C LEU A 256 14.15 7.13 -10.13
N LYS A 257 14.16 8.46 -10.03
CA LYS A 257 13.86 9.35 -11.16
C LYS A 257 14.90 9.25 -12.28
N ALA A 258 16.16 9.04 -11.94
CA ALA A 258 17.24 8.85 -12.89
C ALA A 258 17.30 7.43 -13.48
N GLY A 259 16.56 6.48 -12.93
CA GLY A 259 16.65 5.06 -13.29
C GLY A 259 18.01 4.43 -12.94
N SER A 260 18.73 5.00 -11.97
CA SER A 260 20.02 4.51 -11.49
C SER A 260 19.91 3.69 -10.19
N ASN A 261 18.69 3.44 -9.72
CA ASN A 261 18.43 2.62 -8.55
C ASN A 261 18.84 1.14 -8.77
N PRO A 262 19.25 0.42 -7.72
CA PRO A 262 19.46 -1.01 -7.78
C PRO A 262 18.18 -1.76 -8.24
N PRO A 263 18.33 -2.93 -8.87
CA PRO A 263 17.17 -3.74 -9.24
C PRO A 263 16.43 -4.23 -7.98
N PRO A 264 15.12 -4.51 -8.08
CA PRO A 264 14.40 -5.17 -7.00
C PRO A 264 14.99 -6.56 -6.71
N PRO A 265 14.73 -7.14 -5.53
CA PRO A 265 15.35 -8.40 -5.12
C PRO A 265 15.07 -9.53 -6.12
N ASN A 266 16.05 -10.40 -6.38
CA ASN A 266 15.93 -11.44 -7.41
C ASN A 266 14.74 -12.40 -7.20
N TRP A 267 14.31 -12.62 -5.96
CA TRP A 267 13.17 -13.48 -5.65
C TRP A 267 11.82 -12.90 -6.12
N THR A 268 11.76 -11.58 -6.34
CA THR A 268 10.58 -10.89 -6.86
C THR A 268 10.32 -11.18 -8.34
N GLN A 269 11.28 -11.77 -9.06
CA GLN A 269 11.14 -12.07 -10.49
C GLN A 269 10.02 -13.11 -10.78
N GLY A 270 9.51 -13.08 -12.02
CA GLY A 270 8.59 -14.08 -12.57
C GLY A 270 7.11 -13.67 -12.65
N PHE A 271 6.75 -12.49 -12.14
CA PHE A 271 5.41 -11.91 -12.30
C PHE A 271 5.43 -10.39 -12.58
N PHE A 272 6.63 -9.82 -12.73
CA PHE A 272 6.82 -8.46 -13.22
C PHE A 272 6.95 -8.46 -14.74
N SER A 273 6.29 -7.49 -15.37
CA SER A 273 6.55 -7.12 -16.76
C SER A 273 7.44 -5.87 -16.77
N SER A 274 8.53 -5.90 -17.54
CA SER A 274 9.31 -4.70 -17.85
C SER A 274 8.67 -3.85 -18.96
N GLN A 275 7.63 -4.37 -19.59
CA GLN A 275 6.85 -3.65 -20.59
C GLN A 275 5.65 -3.01 -19.90
N TYR A 276 5.57 -1.68 -20.00
CA TYR A 276 4.32 -0.99 -19.78
C TYR A 276 3.36 -1.40 -20.90
N PRO A 277 2.11 -1.81 -20.60
CA PRO A 277 1.15 -2.11 -21.66
C PRO A 277 1.02 -0.87 -22.57
N PRO A 278 1.18 -1.02 -23.90
CA PRO A 278 0.93 0.09 -24.82
C PRO A 278 -0.54 0.47 -24.68
N GLU A 279 -0.81 1.68 -24.20
CA GLU A 279 -2.13 2.26 -23.93
C GLU A 279 -3.22 1.23 -23.58
N ILE A 280 -3.44 1.03 -22.28
CA ILE A 280 -4.66 0.38 -21.82
C ILE A 280 -5.82 1.23 -22.37
N PRO A 281 -6.78 0.66 -23.12
CA PRO A 281 -7.88 1.45 -23.64
C PRO A 281 -8.53 2.19 -22.48
N ARG A 282 -8.50 3.53 -22.52
CA ARG A 282 -9.51 4.32 -21.80
C ARG A 282 -10.84 3.74 -22.26
N LEU A 283 -11.75 3.41 -21.34
CA LEU A 283 -13.06 2.84 -21.67
C LEU A 283 -13.64 3.55 -22.92
N GLU A 284 -13.57 2.90 -24.10
CA GLU A 284 -13.85 3.51 -25.41
C GLU A 284 -15.35 3.74 -25.66
N TYR A 285 -16.21 3.61 -24.64
CA TYR A 285 -17.67 3.68 -24.78
C TYR A 285 -18.28 5.03 -24.43
N ILE A 286 -17.58 6.14 -24.72
CA ILE A 286 -18.24 7.45 -24.84
C ILE A 286 -18.42 7.71 -26.34
N TYR A 287 -19.43 7.08 -26.94
CA TYR A 287 -19.87 7.44 -28.28
C TYR A 287 -20.63 8.76 -28.21
N TYR A 288 -20.01 9.84 -28.67
CA TYR A 288 -20.72 11.06 -29.05
C TYR A 288 -21.39 10.84 -30.41
N PHE A 289 -22.69 11.09 -30.48
CA PHE A 289 -23.34 11.53 -31.71
C PHE A 289 -24.32 12.65 -31.36
N ASP A 290 -24.28 13.68 -32.20
CA ASP A 290 -24.89 15.02 -32.07
C ASP A 290 -26.35 15.07 -31.60
#